data_AF-A0A4S8JJV0-F1
#
_entry.id   AF-A0A4S8JJV0-F1
#
_cell.length_a   1.000
_cell.length_b   1.000
_cell.length_c   1.000
_cell.angle_alpha   90.00
_cell.angle_beta   90.00
_cell.angle_gamma   90.00
#
_symmetry.space_group_name_H-M   'P 1'
#
loop_
_entity.id
_entity.type
_entity.pdbx_description
1 polymer ?
#
loop_
_entity_poly.entity_id
_entity_poly.type
_entity_poly.pdbx_seq_one_letter_code
_entity_poly.pdbx_strand_id
1 'polypeptide(L)'
;MAARKPGVIALFDVDGTLTAPRKLITPQMLEFMRDLREVVTVGVVGGSDLVKITEQLGQTVLNDYDYVFSENGLLAHKNGELIGRQSLKSFLGDDRLKEFINFTLHYIADLDIPIKRGTFIEFRSGMLNVSPIGRNCSQEERDEFEKYDKACSQHKATDGLCAA
;
A
#
# COMPACT_ATOMS: atom_id res chain seq x y z
N MET A 1 11.86 19.07 31.94
CA MET A 1 11.66 18.16 30.79
C MET A 1 12.86 17.23 30.72
N ALA A 2 12.65 15.91 30.73
CA ALA A 2 13.73 14.97 30.45
C ALA A 2 14.19 15.17 29.00
N ALA A 3 15.49 15.14 28.75
CA ALA A 3 16.00 15.19 27.38
C ALA A 3 15.50 13.95 26.61
N ARG A 4 15.12 14.13 25.33
CA ARG A 4 14.74 13.01 24.46
C ARG A 4 15.82 11.93 24.49
N LYS A 5 15.43 10.65 24.57
CA LYS A 5 16.37 9.53 24.55
C LYS A 5 17.11 9.50 23.20
N PRO A 6 18.43 9.75 23.16
CA PRO A 6 19.18 9.75 21.91
C PRO A 6 19.29 8.34 21.35
N GLY A 7 19.28 8.22 20.02
CA GLY A 7 19.50 6.95 19.32
C GLY A 7 18.33 5.97 19.34
N VAL A 8 17.17 6.35 19.88
CA VAL A 8 15.95 5.53 19.89
C VAL A 8 14.86 6.21 19.07
N ILE A 9 14.18 5.43 18.23
CA ILE A 9 12.98 5.84 17.50
C ILE A 9 11.86 4.84 17.76
N ALA A 10 10.64 5.35 17.97
CA ALA A 10 9.43 4.56 17.98
C ALA A 10 8.71 4.75 16.64
N LEU A 11 8.62 3.68 15.83
CA LEU A 11 7.93 3.67 14.56
C LEU A 11 6.62 2.89 14.69
N PHE A 12 5.53 3.49 14.23
CA PHE A 12 4.20 2.92 14.35
C PHE A 12 3.58 2.71 12.97
N ASP A 13 2.95 1.56 12.79
CA ASP A 13 1.96 1.40 11.73
C ASP A 13 0.73 2.31 12.01
N VAL A 14 -0.07 2.57 10.98
CA VAL A 14 -1.21 3.49 11.08
C VAL A 14 -2.51 2.73 11.40
N ASP A 15 -3.07 2.03 10.41
CA ASP A 15 -4.39 1.39 10.51
C ASP A 15 -4.33 0.13 11.38
N GLY A 16 -5.17 0.05 12.40
CA GLY A 16 -5.17 -1.07 13.36
C GLY A 16 -4.10 -0.98 14.46
N THR A 17 -3.19 0.00 14.39
CA THR A 17 -2.18 0.27 15.43
C THR A 17 -2.44 1.59 16.14
N LEU A 18 -2.38 2.72 15.43
CA LEU A 18 -2.69 4.05 15.99
C LEU A 18 -4.19 4.36 15.90
N THR A 19 -4.88 3.75 14.95
CA THR A 19 -6.33 3.90 14.75
C THR A 19 -7.02 2.55 14.77
N ALA A 20 -8.32 2.55 15.09
CA ALA A 20 -9.14 1.38 14.79
C ALA A 20 -9.27 1.24 13.26
N PRO A 21 -9.44 0.01 12.72
CA PRO A 21 -9.48 -0.22 11.28
C PRO A 21 -10.44 0.73 10.54
N ARG A 22 -9.90 1.47 9.57
CA ARG A 22 -10.58 2.48 8.73
C ARG A 22 -11.24 3.62 9.50
N LYS A 23 -10.78 3.92 10.72
CA LYS A 23 -11.27 5.04 11.54
C LYS A 23 -10.20 6.11 11.74
N LEU A 24 -10.66 7.27 12.21
CA LEU A 24 -9.82 8.37 12.67
C LEU A 24 -9.13 8.02 13.99
N ILE A 25 -7.96 8.61 14.23
CA ILE A 25 -7.28 8.59 15.51
C ILE A 25 -8.17 9.21 16.60
N THR A 26 -8.13 8.65 17.80
CA THR A 26 -8.87 9.19 18.94
C THR A 26 -8.10 10.36 19.56
N PRO A 27 -8.78 11.34 20.19
CA PRO A 27 -8.10 12.42 20.91
C PRO A 27 -7.12 11.92 21.98
N GLN A 28 -7.49 10.85 22.68
CA GLN A 28 -6.65 10.21 23.70
C GLN A 28 -5.36 9.64 23.10
N MET A 29 -5.43 8.97 21.96
CA MET A 29 -4.22 8.45 21.29
C MET A 29 -3.36 9.61 20.77
N LEU A 30 -3.97 10.66 20.20
CA LEU A 30 -3.24 11.83 19.73
C LEU A 30 -2.48 12.53 20.87
N GLU A 31 -3.10 12.68 22.03
CA GLU A 31 -2.47 13.23 23.24
C GLU A 31 -1.30 12.34 23.69
N PHE A 32 -1.50 11.02 23.77
CA PHE A 32 -0.43 10.08 24.09
C PHE A 32 0.76 10.17 23.13
N MET A 33 0.50 10.30 21.82
CA MET A 33 1.57 10.42 20.82
C MET A 33 2.36 11.72 20.96
N ARG A 34 1.71 12.83 21.36
CA ARG A 34 2.37 14.10 21.66
C ARG A 34 3.27 13.98 22.87
N ASP A 35 2.78 13.40 23.96
CA ASP A 35 3.56 13.16 25.18
C ASP A 35 4.75 12.24 24.90
N LEU A 36 4.55 11.17 24.13
CA LEU A 36 5.61 10.25 23.74
C LEU A 36 6.71 10.96 22.94
N ARG A 37 6.34 11.88 22.06
CA ARG A 37 7.27 12.67 21.25
C ARG A 37 8.12 13.64 22.08
N GLU A 38 7.72 13.98 23.31
CA GLU A 38 8.60 14.72 24.22
C GLU A 38 9.74 13.84 24.77
N VAL A 39 9.55 12.51 24.80
CA VAL A 39 10.47 11.55 25.42
C VAL A 39 11.37 10.84 24.40
N VAL A 40 10.87 10.55 23.19
CA VAL A 40 11.59 9.82 22.15
C VAL A 40 11.26 10.38 20.76
N THR A 41 12.11 10.12 19.77
CA THR A 41 11.76 10.38 18.38
C THR A 41 10.62 9.46 17.96
N VAL A 42 9.57 10.03 17.35
CA VAL A 42 8.38 9.29 16.93
C VAL A 42 8.19 9.42 15.44
N GLY A 43 7.91 8.30 14.78
CA GLY A 43 7.50 8.31 13.38
C GLY A 43 6.35 7.36 13.09
N VAL A 44 5.69 7.60 11.97
CA VAL A 44 4.63 6.73 11.44
C VAL A 44 5.05 6.17 10.08
N VAL A 45 4.68 4.92 9.82
CA VAL A 45 4.92 4.24 8.56
C VAL A 45 3.64 3.54 8.11
N GLY A 46 3.28 3.66 6.84
CA GLY A 46 2.10 2.97 6.30
C GLY A 46 2.23 2.70 4.81
N GLY A 47 1.60 1.62 4.35
CA GLY A 47 1.55 1.28 2.92
C GLY A 47 0.62 2.19 2.10
N SER A 48 -0.23 2.96 2.77
CA SER A 48 -1.11 3.95 2.16
C SER A 48 -0.36 5.20 1.69
N ASP A 49 -0.96 5.91 0.74
CA ASP A 49 -0.51 7.26 0.37
C ASP A 49 -0.68 8.26 1.53
N LEU A 50 -0.04 9.43 1.40
CA LEU A 50 -0.09 10.48 2.41
C LEU A 50 -1.53 11.00 2.64
N VAL A 51 -2.39 10.99 1.62
CA VAL A 51 -3.78 11.47 1.75
C VAL A 51 -4.53 10.61 2.76
N LYS A 52 -4.46 9.29 2.62
CA LYS A 52 -5.10 8.35 3.55
C LYS A 52 -4.50 8.41 4.95
N ILE A 53 -3.19 8.55 5.06
CA ILE A 53 -2.55 8.73 6.38
C ILE A 53 -3.05 10.02 7.04
N THR A 54 -3.18 11.10 6.27
CA THR A 54 -3.72 12.39 6.73
C THR A 54 -5.19 12.29 7.12
N GLU A 55 -5.99 11.54 6.37
CA GLU A 55 -7.37 11.25 6.74
C GLU A 55 -7.44 10.58 8.11
N GLN A 56 -6.59 9.58 8.38
CA GLN A 56 -6.62 8.85 9.65
C GLN A 56 -6.02 9.59 10.84
N LEU A 57 -4.89 10.29 10.63
CA LEU A 57 -4.11 10.90 11.71
C LEU A 57 -4.33 12.41 11.86
N GLY A 58 -5.05 13.04 10.93
CA GLY A 58 -5.36 14.46 10.92
C GLY A 58 -4.46 15.28 9.98
N GLN A 59 -4.91 16.50 9.67
CA GLN A 59 -4.28 17.41 8.69
C GLN A 59 -2.88 17.88 9.08
N THR A 60 -2.53 17.79 10.36
CA THR A 60 -1.24 18.23 10.91
C THR A 60 -0.20 17.11 10.99
N VAL A 61 -0.48 15.92 10.44
CA VAL A 61 0.35 14.71 10.57
C VAL A 61 1.83 14.95 10.28
N LEU A 62 2.18 15.74 9.26
CA LEU A 62 3.57 16.03 8.89
C LEU A 62 4.34 16.78 9.97
N ASN A 63 3.62 17.53 10.82
CA ASN A 63 4.19 18.30 11.92
C ASN A 63 3.99 17.64 13.28
N ASP A 64 3.02 16.72 13.41
CA ASP A 64 2.73 16.01 14.67
C ASP A 64 3.77 14.93 14.99
N TYR A 65 4.43 14.37 13.97
CA TYR A 65 5.46 13.32 14.10
C TYR A 65 6.83 13.82 13.59
N ASP A 66 7.92 13.27 14.13
CA ASP A 66 9.26 13.62 13.65
C ASP A 66 9.54 13.01 12.27
N TYR A 67 8.97 11.83 11.98
CA TYR A 67 9.03 11.18 10.67
C TYR A 67 7.66 10.71 10.20
N VAL A 68 7.37 10.89 8.90
CA VAL A 68 6.17 10.36 8.25
C VAL A 68 6.57 9.62 6.98
N PHE A 69 6.37 8.31 6.97
CA PHE A 69 6.69 7.42 5.85
C PHE A 69 5.42 6.88 5.21
N SER A 70 4.95 7.54 4.15
CA SER A 70 3.85 7.03 3.32
C SER A 70 4.37 6.11 2.23
N GLU A 71 3.51 5.23 1.72
CA GLU A 71 3.84 4.26 0.68
C GLU A 71 5.05 3.40 1.06
N ASN A 72 5.08 2.93 2.31
CA ASN A 72 6.19 2.19 2.92
C ASN A 72 7.53 2.94 2.91
N GLY A 73 7.49 4.27 2.93
CA GLY A 73 8.69 5.13 2.94
C GLY A 73 9.19 5.51 1.55
N LEU A 74 8.50 5.14 0.47
CA LEU A 74 8.76 5.69 -0.86
C LEU A 74 8.53 7.20 -0.88
N LEU A 75 7.67 7.74 -0.02
CA LEU A 75 7.56 9.15 0.25
C LEU A 75 7.80 9.39 1.75
N ALA A 76 8.88 10.10 2.06
CA ALA A 76 9.41 10.25 3.42
C ALA A 76 9.55 11.73 3.80
N HIS A 77 8.98 12.10 4.94
CA HIS A 77 9.13 13.42 5.54
C HIS A 77 9.82 13.34 6.90
N LYS A 78 10.61 14.36 7.23
CA LYS A 78 11.20 14.57 8.55
C LYS A 78 10.90 16.00 8.99
N ASN A 79 10.29 16.19 10.16
CA ASN A 79 9.91 17.51 10.69
C ASN A 79 9.15 18.38 9.67
N GLY A 80 8.17 17.80 8.97
CA GLY A 80 7.41 18.48 7.92
C GLY A 80 8.11 18.60 6.57
N GLU A 81 9.42 18.37 6.48
CA GLU A 81 10.19 18.54 5.24
C GLU A 81 10.35 17.22 4.50
N LEU A 82 10.24 17.25 3.17
CA LEU A 82 10.47 16.09 2.31
C LEU A 82 11.95 15.71 2.32
N ILE A 83 12.26 14.49 2.75
CA ILE A 83 13.64 13.96 2.79
C ILE A 83 13.92 12.90 1.72
N GLY A 84 12.87 12.31 1.15
CA GLY A 84 13.01 11.25 0.17
C GLY A 84 11.73 11.02 -0.61
N ARG A 85 11.89 10.83 -1.92
CA ARG A 85 10.84 10.39 -2.81
C ARG A 85 11.40 9.37 -3.80
N GLN A 86 10.72 8.25 -3.94
CA GLN A 86 11.04 7.21 -4.90
C GLN A 86 9.74 6.72 -5.56
N SER A 87 9.87 6.15 -6.76
CA SER A 87 8.78 5.47 -7.45
C SER A 87 9.32 4.28 -8.24
N LEU A 88 8.45 3.32 -8.52
CA LEU A 88 8.72 2.18 -9.39
C LEU A 88 9.20 2.64 -10.77
N LYS A 89 8.61 3.74 -11.29
CA LYS A 89 9.02 4.33 -12.57
C LYS A 89 10.46 4.82 -12.55
N SER A 90 10.82 5.65 -11.57
CA SER A 90 12.18 6.18 -11.46
C SER A 90 13.20 5.09 -11.13
N PHE A 91 12.79 4.01 -10.46
CA PHE A 91 13.66 2.88 -10.13
C PHE A 91 13.90 1.92 -11.30
N LEU A 92 12.85 1.51 -12.03
CA LEU A 92 12.96 0.53 -13.12
C LEU A 92 13.21 1.15 -14.49
N GLY A 93 12.72 2.38 -14.73
CA GLY A 93 12.73 3.02 -16.04
C GLY A 93 11.58 2.56 -16.95
N ASP A 94 11.27 3.39 -17.96
CA ASP A 94 10.13 3.17 -18.86
C ASP A 94 10.29 1.93 -19.76
N ASP A 95 11.51 1.55 -20.15
CA ASP A 95 11.71 0.39 -21.04
C ASP A 95 11.35 -0.94 -20.38
N ARG A 96 11.81 -1.17 -19.14
CA ARG A 96 11.47 -2.38 -18.38
C ARG A 96 10.00 -2.42 -18.00
N LEU A 97 9.43 -1.26 -17.65
CA LEU A 97 8.00 -1.15 -17.35
C LEU A 97 7.15 -1.49 -18.57
N LYS A 98 7.48 -0.92 -19.74
CA LYS A 98 6.81 -1.21 -21.01
C LYS A 98 6.90 -2.69 -21.37
N GLU A 99 8.07 -3.30 -21.23
CA GLU A 99 8.26 -4.73 -21.47
C GLU A 99 7.35 -5.58 -20.56
N PHE A 100 7.36 -5.32 -19.25
CA PHE A 100 6.52 -6.03 -18.29
C PHE A 100 5.02 -5.83 -18.54
N ILE A 101 4.60 -4.60 -18.84
CA ILE A 101 3.21 -4.26 -19.11
C ILE A 101 2.73 -4.97 -20.39
N ASN A 102 3.53 -4.93 -21.46
CA ASN A 102 3.19 -5.60 -22.72
C ASN A 102 3.03 -7.11 -22.51
N PHE A 103 3.99 -7.75 -21.82
CA PHE A 103 3.91 -9.16 -21.48
C PHE A 103 2.62 -9.48 -20.70
N THR A 104 2.33 -8.69 -19.66
CA THR A 104 1.17 -8.91 -18.80
C THR A 104 -0.14 -8.72 -19.57
N LEU A 105 -0.23 -7.72 -20.45
CA LEU A 105 -1.42 -7.49 -21.28
C LEU A 105 -1.64 -8.62 -22.28
N HIS A 106 -0.59 -9.10 -22.96
CA HIS A 106 -0.71 -10.26 -23.85
C HIS A 106 -1.15 -11.50 -23.08
N TYR A 107 -0.49 -11.80 -21.96
CA TYR A 107 -0.86 -12.94 -21.12
C TYR A 107 -2.33 -12.88 -20.67
N ILE A 108 -2.80 -11.74 -20.16
CA ILE A 108 -4.19 -11.57 -19.73
C ILE A 108 -5.17 -11.64 -20.90
N ALA A 109 -4.80 -11.11 -22.09
CA ALA A 109 -5.64 -11.20 -23.28
C ALA A 109 -5.93 -12.66 -23.66
N ASP A 110 -4.92 -13.52 -23.55
CA ASP A 110 -4.99 -14.93 -23.95
C ASP A 110 -5.63 -15.85 -22.88
N LEU A 111 -5.79 -15.38 -21.63
CA LEU A 111 -6.43 -16.18 -20.57
C LEU A 111 -7.89 -16.53 -20.90
N ASP A 112 -8.23 -17.81 -20.91
CA ASP A 112 -9.63 -18.26 -20.94
C ASP A 112 -10.20 -18.30 -19.51
N ILE A 113 -10.83 -17.19 -19.09
CA ILE A 113 -11.50 -17.07 -17.79
C ILE A 113 -12.96 -16.65 -17.98
N PRO A 114 -13.87 -17.04 -17.07
CA PRO A 114 -15.30 -16.84 -17.27
C PRO A 114 -15.71 -15.38 -17.47
N ILE A 115 -15.01 -14.45 -16.82
CA ILE A 115 -15.33 -13.03 -16.81
C ILE A 115 -14.05 -12.21 -16.90
N LYS A 116 -14.03 -11.24 -17.83
CA LYS A 116 -13.07 -10.14 -17.90
C LYS A 116 -13.83 -8.80 -17.82
N ARG A 117 -13.26 -7.84 -17.10
CA ARG A 117 -13.79 -6.48 -16.95
C ARG A 117 -12.76 -5.47 -17.44
N GLY A 118 -12.28 -4.60 -16.57
CA GLY A 118 -11.30 -3.55 -16.89
C GLY A 118 -10.42 -3.25 -15.70
N THR A 119 -9.38 -2.43 -15.93
CA THR A 119 -8.31 -2.18 -14.95
C THR A 119 -7.57 -3.48 -14.59
N PHE A 120 -7.00 -4.13 -15.61
CA PHE A 120 -6.21 -5.36 -15.47
C PHE A 120 -4.82 -5.11 -14.89
N ILE A 121 -4.26 -3.94 -15.17
CA ILE A 121 -3.00 -3.44 -14.60
C ILE A 121 -3.29 -2.05 -14.05
N GLU A 122 -3.08 -1.86 -12.75
CA GLU A 122 -3.19 -0.58 -12.07
C GLU A 122 -1.80 -0.15 -11.60
N PHE A 123 -1.31 0.95 -12.16
CA PHE A 123 -0.01 1.52 -11.81
C PHE A 123 -0.12 2.34 -10.52
N ARG A 124 0.69 1.99 -9.52
CA ARG A 124 0.84 2.74 -8.26
C ARG A 124 2.27 3.22 -8.11
N SER A 125 2.55 4.16 -7.20
CA SER A 125 3.91 4.72 -7.12
C SER A 125 4.96 3.65 -6.81
N GLY A 126 4.64 2.66 -5.97
CA GLY A 126 5.58 1.60 -5.58
C GLY A 126 5.36 0.22 -6.20
N MET A 127 4.27 0.01 -6.96
CA MET A 127 3.89 -1.32 -7.42
C MET A 127 2.97 -1.29 -8.64
N LEU A 128 2.88 -2.42 -9.33
CA LEU A 128 1.84 -2.71 -10.30
C LEU A 128 0.86 -3.70 -9.66
N ASN A 129 -0.42 -3.35 -9.59
CA ASN A 129 -1.46 -4.29 -9.21
C ASN A 129 -2.01 -4.95 -10.47
N VAL A 130 -1.88 -6.27 -10.58
CA VAL A 130 -2.34 -7.06 -11.73
C VAL A 130 -3.55 -7.90 -11.31
N SER A 131 -4.64 -7.82 -12.06
CA SER A 131 -5.87 -8.58 -11.82
C SER A 131 -6.37 -9.18 -13.14
N PRO A 132 -6.40 -10.53 -13.30
CA PRO A 132 -6.88 -11.16 -14.53
C PRO A 132 -8.34 -10.85 -14.86
N ILE A 133 -9.23 -10.86 -13.86
CA ILE A 133 -10.63 -10.43 -14.02
C ILE A 133 -10.75 -8.91 -14.22
N GLY A 134 -9.79 -8.13 -13.73
CA GLY A 134 -9.80 -6.67 -13.73
C GLY A 134 -10.45 -6.08 -12.47
N ARG A 135 -9.93 -4.96 -11.96
CA ARG A 135 -10.40 -4.34 -10.70
C ARG A 135 -11.78 -3.67 -10.77
N ASN A 136 -12.31 -3.46 -11.97
CA ASN A 136 -13.64 -2.89 -12.17
C ASN A 136 -14.78 -3.93 -12.07
N CYS A 137 -14.50 -5.15 -11.62
CA CYS A 137 -15.52 -6.16 -11.37
C CYS A 137 -16.41 -5.82 -10.16
N SER A 138 -17.61 -6.40 -10.12
CA SER A 138 -18.46 -6.31 -8.93
C SER A 138 -17.90 -7.15 -7.77
N GLN A 139 -18.45 -7.00 -6.56
CA GLN A 139 -18.05 -7.83 -5.43
C GLN A 139 -18.44 -9.29 -5.67
N GLU A 140 -19.62 -9.55 -6.21
CA GLU A 140 -20.08 -10.90 -6.55
C GLU A 140 -19.17 -11.54 -7.59
N GLU A 141 -18.80 -10.82 -8.65
CA GLU A 141 -17.86 -11.29 -9.67
C GLU A 141 -16.48 -11.60 -9.09
N ARG A 142 -16.03 -10.79 -8.13
CA ARG A 142 -14.75 -10.99 -7.44
C ARG A 142 -14.77 -12.26 -6.58
N ASP A 143 -15.85 -12.49 -5.84
CA ASP A 143 -16.00 -13.66 -4.98
C ASP A 143 -16.07 -14.94 -5.83
N GLU A 144 -16.73 -14.91 -6.98
CA GLU A 144 -16.75 -16.03 -7.93
C GLU A 144 -15.38 -16.26 -8.59
N PHE A 145 -14.66 -15.18 -8.95
CA PHE A 145 -13.31 -15.31 -9.48
C PHE A 145 -12.33 -15.88 -8.45
N GLU A 146 -12.46 -15.51 -7.17
CA GLU A 146 -11.64 -16.09 -6.10
C GLU A 146 -11.86 -17.62 -5.98
N LYS A 147 -13.10 -18.09 -6.11
CA LYS A 147 -13.40 -19.54 -6.12
C LYS A 147 -12.79 -20.22 -7.35
N TYR A 148 -12.97 -19.63 -8.53
CA TYR A 148 -12.42 -20.13 -9.79
C TYR A 148 -10.89 -20.23 -9.74
N ASP A 149 -10.21 -19.16 -9.30
CA ASP A 149 -8.75 -19.09 -9.22
C ASP A 149 -8.18 -20.12 -8.23
N LYS A 150 -8.83 -20.32 -7.08
CA LYS A 150 -8.45 -21.38 -6.13
C LYS A 150 -8.59 -22.77 -6.74
N ALA A 151 -9.70 -23.04 -7.42
CA ALA A 151 -9.94 -24.33 -8.06
C ALA A 151 -8.90 -24.62 -9.16
N CYS A 152 -8.61 -23.63 -10.00
CA CYS A 152 -7.61 -23.73 -11.06
C CYS A 152 -6.18 -23.84 -10.54
N SER A 153 -5.83 -23.10 -9.48
CA SER A 153 -4.51 -23.17 -8.84
C SER A 153 -4.24 -24.54 -8.22
N GLN A 154 -5.26 -25.21 -7.70
CA GLN A 154 -5.16 -26.58 -7.21
C GLN A 154 -5.02 -27.60 -8.34
N HIS A 155 -5.72 -27.42 -9.46
CA HIS A 155 -5.60 -28.31 -10.62
C HIS A 155 -4.25 -28.20 -11.33
N LYS A 156 -3.63 -27.02 -11.40
CA LYS A 156 -2.26 -26.87 -11.93
C LYS A 156 -1.21 -27.69 -11.17
N ALA A 157 -1.46 -28.07 -9.93
CA ALA A 157 -0.56 -28.93 -9.15
C ALA A 157 -0.73 -30.43 -9.46
N THR A 158 -1.82 -30.85 -10.11
CA THR A 158 -2.12 -32.28 -10.33
C THR A 158 -2.37 -32.65 -11.79
N ASP A 159 -3.03 -31.82 -12.61
CA ASP A 159 -3.29 -32.10 -14.02
C ASP A 159 -3.58 -30.77 -14.74
N GLY A 160 -2.83 -30.45 -15.80
CA GLY A 160 -2.80 -29.17 -16.51
C GLY A 160 -4.09 -28.73 -17.22
N LEU A 161 -5.19 -28.56 -16.48
CA LEU A 161 -6.53 -28.28 -16.99
C LEU A 161 -7.00 -26.83 -16.78
N CYS A 162 -6.17 -25.94 -16.22
CA CYS A 162 -6.48 -24.52 -16.20
C CYS A 162 -5.38 -23.68 -16.85
N ALA A 163 -5.77 -22.94 -17.88
CA ALA A 163 -4.98 -22.13 -18.81
C ALA A 163 -4.04 -22.93 -19.73
N ALA A 164 -4.63 -23.40 -20.84
CA ALA A 164 -3.98 -23.47 -22.14
C ALA A 164 -4.71 -22.51 -23.08
#